data_AF-A0AAV2U1I3-F1
#
_entry.id   AF-A0AAV2U1I3-F1
#
_cell.length_a   1.000
_cell.length_b   1.000
_cell.length_c   1.000
_cell.angle_alpha   90.00
_cell.angle_beta   90.00
_cell.angle_gamma   90.00
#
_symmetry.space_group_name_H-M   'P 1'
#
loop_
_entity.id
_entity.type
_entity.pdbx_description
1 polymer ?
#
loop_
_entity_poly.entity_id
_entity_poly.type
_entity_poly.pdbx_seq_one_letter_code
_entity_poly.pdbx_strand_id
1 'polypeptide(L)'
;MKKLFALTLCAMAVMGCDDKSTESSQSNQLKQTEVSVPNSEQKTSEIKAVIPEKYIDVPFSKTEKGRVIYKNPLDAFENGSDYNSEDKTLVINAKSPLKVTLKEDTGATLSVDDVKQLLEHRFILAVYQFFAYTNENEIEITLEPVKEGNKPYGKGYKAIKGKITREQALKTLQTFSGMKDFDDYVSFDKDSEWVILGFTPSRKAQKFTSSDYQSQILNSLLTGKIDTPYEIVKLPIDVDFTNIQVKLKKAFDLSLFQNDSRTLTNGDKEYSTVISDFVKVYAIEKDKNHLVQVAVQFAFVNNADIVMQSTGAIAAAMLATPDPNKSFKIVTSMMEAASKKMKKSKNKDKAEEVRLVDGLTLKLTVHPNLGGIAFLTIEKLEKRPVIFE
;
A
#
# COMPACT_ATOMS: atom_id res chain seq x y z
N MET A 1 30.90 -27.17 30.07
CA MET A 1 29.68 -26.52 30.60
C MET A 1 28.69 -26.36 29.46
N LYS A 2 27.53 -27.01 29.57
CA LYS A 2 26.42 -26.96 28.62
C LYS A 2 25.72 -25.60 28.73
N LYS A 3 25.43 -24.93 27.62
CA LYS A 3 24.39 -23.91 27.54
C LYS A 3 23.54 -24.18 26.31
N LEU A 4 22.37 -24.76 26.59
CA LEU A 4 21.25 -24.84 25.66
C LEU A 4 20.78 -23.42 25.35
N PHE A 5 20.58 -23.12 24.07
CA PHE A 5 19.69 -22.04 23.64
C PHE A 5 18.46 -22.70 23.03
N ALA A 6 17.42 -22.83 23.85
CA ALA A 6 16.06 -23.05 23.38
C ALA A 6 15.48 -21.67 23.04
N LEU A 7 15.15 -21.46 21.76
CA LEU A 7 14.58 -20.21 21.28
C LEU A 7 13.12 -20.49 20.92
N THR A 8 12.26 -20.42 21.94
CA THR A 8 10.81 -20.55 21.78
C THR A 8 10.24 -19.17 21.42
N LEU A 9 9.82 -19.02 20.16
CA LEU A 9 8.92 -17.95 19.73
C LEU A 9 7.52 -18.26 20.27
N CYS A 10 7.01 -17.42 21.18
CA CYS A 10 5.57 -17.24 21.34
C CYS A 10 5.25 -15.77 21.05
N ALA A 11 4.63 -15.58 19.90
CA ALA A 11 4.07 -14.31 19.48
C ALA A 11 2.82 -13.97 20.31
N MET A 12 2.77 -12.69 20.68
CA MET A 12 1.63 -11.84 20.99
C MET A 12 0.23 -12.45 20.72
N ALA A 13 -0.51 -12.69 21.80
CA ALA A 13 -1.96 -12.66 21.81
C ALA A 13 -2.39 -11.37 22.52
N VAL A 14 -2.59 -10.30 21.74
CA VAL A 14 -3.43 -9.17 22.22
C VAL A 14 -4.86 -9.62 22.00
N MET A 15 -5.46 -10.19 23.04
CA MET A 15 -6.90 -10.40 23.10
C MET A 15 -7.56 -9.03 23.23
N GLY A 16 -8.31 -8.63 22.22
CA GLY A 16 -9.33 -7.59 22.35
C GLY A 16 -10.45 -8.13 23.23
N CYS A 17 -10.62 -7.55 24.41
CA CYS A 17 -11.86 -7.67 25.16
C CYS A 17 -12.88 -6.74 24.49
N ASP A 18 -13.83 -7.39 23.83
CA ASP A 18 -15.05 -6.84 23.27
C ASP A 18 -15.94 -6.34 24.41
N ASP A 19 -16.41 -5.10 24.28
CA ASP A 19 -17.21 -4.39 25.26
C ASP A 19 -18.69 -4.78 25.04
N LYS A 20 -19.25 -5.56 25.97
CA LYS A 20 -20.71 -5.78 26.04
C LYS A 20 -21.17 -5.62 27.47
N SER A 21 -21.87 -4.52 27.73
CA SER A 21 -22.91 -4.48 28.74
C SER A 21 -24.18 -3.89 28.12
N THR A 22 -25.25 -4.69 28.20
CA THR A 22 -26.63 -4.34 27.87
C THR A 22 -27.39 -4.33 29.21
N GLU A 23 -28.60 -3.74 29.19
CA GLU A 23 -29.59 -3.59 30.28
C GLU A 23 -29.51 -2.23 30.99
N SER A 24 -30.61 -1.51 31.23
CA SER A 24 -31.96 -1.98 31.50
C SER A 24 -33.04 -0.93 31.20
N SER A 25 -34.21 -1.47 30.93
CA SER A 25 -35.52 -0.86 30.75
C SER A 25 -35.96 0.09 31.87
N GLN A 26 -36.73 1.13 31.53
CA GLN A 26 -37.90 1.48 32.33
C GLN A 26 -39.05 1.97 31.43
N SER A 27 -40.11 1.17 31.45
CA SER A 27 -41.44 1.43 30.90
C SER A 27 -42.31 2.04 32.00
N ASN A 28 -43.13 3.02 31.64
CA ASN A 28 -44.47 3.33 32.18
C ASN A 28 -45.00 4.51 31.34
N GLN A 29 -46.24 4.62 30.87
CA GLN A 29 -47.47 3.85 31.03
C GLN A 29 -48.46 4.36 29.95
N LEU A 30 -49.43 3.53 29.57
CA LEU A 30 -50.49 3.76 28.59
C LEU A 30 -51.41 4.98 28.88
N LYS A 31 -51.96 5.57 27.80
CA LYS A 31 -53.44 5.64 27.57
C LYS A 31 -53.84 5.94 26.12
N GLN A 32 -54.96 5.33 25.75
CA GLN A 32 -55.70 5.12 24.48
C GLN A 32 -56.03 6.38 23.64
N THR A 33 -55.84 6.30 22.31
CA THR A 33 -56.85 6.21 21.20
C THR A 33 -57.75 7.44 21.07
N GLU A 34 -57.70 8.23 19.98
CA GLU A 34 -58.54 7.98 18.79
C GLU A 34 -58.24 8.89 17.56
N VAL A 35 -58.50 8.31 16.39
CA VAL A 35 -58.90 8.87 15.08
C VAL A 35 -57.85 9.42 14.09
N SER A 36 -57.68 8.57 13.07
CA SER A 36 -57.13 8.70 11.70
C SER A 36 -57.29 10.03 10.96
N VAL A 37 -56.18 10.49 10.37
CA VAL A 37 -56.13 11.17 9.06
C VAL A 37 -54.91 10.60 8.32
N PRO A 38 -55.01 10.18 7.04
CA PRO A 38 -53.87 9.63 6.31
C PRO A 38 -52.94 10.78 5.93
N ASN A 39 -51.96 11.09 6.79
CA ASN A 39 -50.86 11.94 6.38
C ASN A 39 -49.95 11.08 5.50
N SER A 40 -49.87 11.43 4.22
CA SER A 40 -48.87 10.89 3.32
C SER A 40 -47.50 11.17 3.92
N GLU A 41 -46.90 10.17 4.56
CA GLU A 41 -45.49 10.17 4.92
C GLU A 41 -44.69 10.27 3.62
N GLN A 42 -44.43 11.50 3.18
CA GLN A 42 -43.15 11.78 2.55
C GLN A 42 -42.10 11.34 3.56
N LYS A 43 -41.55 10.14 3.35
CA LYS A 43 -40.23 9.78 3.87
C LYS A 43 -39.26 10.83 3.33
N THR A 44 -39.12 11.95 4.02
CA THR A 44 -37.91 12.76 3.96
C THR A 44 -36.81 11.83 4.44
N SER A 45 -36.07 11.24 3.49
CA SER A 45 -34.78 10.64 3.78
C SER A 45 -33.98 11.72 4.50
N GLU A 46 -33.79 11.55 5.80
CA GLU A 46 -33.06 12.52 6.61
C GLU A 46 -31.61 12.52 6.13
N ILE A 47 -31.23 13.56 5.37
CA ILE A 47 -29.86 13.72 4.89
C ILE A 47 -29.02 13.98 6.13
N LYS A 48 -28.14 13.03 6.45
CA LYS A 48 -27.19 13.13 7.56
C LYS A 48 -26.02 14.05 7.22
N ALA A 49 -25.67 14.13 5.94
CA ALA A 49 -24.63 15.01 5.44
C ALA A 49 -25.01 16.50 5.51
N VAL A 50 -23.99 17.35 5.64
CA VAL A 50 -24.16 18.81 5.67
C VAL A 50 -24.26 19.35 4.24
N ILE A 51 -25.20 20.26 4.00
CA ILE A 51 -25.25 21.00 2.73
C ILE A 51 -24.18 22.11 2.74
N PRO A 52 -23.47 22.36 1.62
CA PRO A 52 -22.34 23.29 1.61
C PRO A 52 -22.74 24.72 1.98
N GLU A 53 -23.97 25.15 1.69
CA GLU A 53 -24.51 26.47 2.08
C GLU A 53 -24.53 26.73 3.59
N LYS A 54 -24.49 25.67 4.42
CA LYS A 54 -24.44 25.80 5.89
C LYS A 54 -23.01 25.87 6.44
N TYR A 55 -22.01 25.60 5.60
CA TYR A 55 -20.61 25.48 6.02
C TYR A 55 -19.69 26.50 5.35
N ILE A 56 -20.01 26.91 4.12
CA ILE A 56 -19.20 27.81 3.32
C ILE A 56 -19.82 29.21 3.33
N ASP A 57 -19.13 30.15 3.97
CA ASP A 57 -19.60 31.53 4.13
C ASP A 57 -19.25 32.45 2.94
N VAL A 58 -18.45 31.96 1.98
CA VAL A 58 -18.05 32.72 0.79
C VAL A 58 -18.92 32.41 -0.43
N PRO A 59 -19.03 33.32 -1.41
CA PRO A 59 -19.81 33.07 -2.62
C PRO A 59 -19.27 31.90 -3.47
N PHE A 60 -20.12 30.91 -3.74
CA PHE A 60 -19.82 29.80 -4.64
C PHE A 60 -20.97 29.51 -5.61
N SER A 61 -20.70 28.63 -6.58
CA SER A 61 -21.67 28.01 -7.47
C SER A 61 -21.51 26.49 -7.41
N LYS A 62 -22.41 25.72 -8.03
CA LYS A 62 -22.32 24.26 -8.08
C LYS A 62 -22.25 23.77 -9.52
N THR A 63 -21.50 22.69 -9.75
CA THR A 63 -21.60 21.91 -11.01
C THR A 63 -22.96 21.23 -11.11
N GLU A 64 -23.29 20.63 -12.26
CA GLU A 64 -24.51 19.85 -12.44
C GLU A 64 -24.65 18.71 -11.41
N LYS A 65 -23.53 18.08 -11.03
CA LYS A 65 -23.50 17.03 -9.99
C LYS A 65 -23.52 17.59 -8.56
N GLY A 66 -23.43 18.90 -8.38
CA GLY A 66 -23.48 19.56 -7.08
C GLY A 66 -22.12 19.86 -6.45
N ARG A 67 -21.00 19.67 -7.15
CA ARG A 67 -19.65 20.01 -6.65
C ARG A 67 -19.52 21.52 -6.50
N VAL A 68 -18.97 21.97 -5.37
CA VAL A 68 -18.74 23.39 -5.09
C VAL A 68 -17.68 23.97 -6.02
N ILE A 69 -17.94 25.17 -6.55
CA ILE A 69 -17.00 25.97 -7.35
C ILE A 69 -16.99 27.39 -6.79
N TYR A 70 -15.87 27.79 -6.19
CA TYR A 70 -15.68 29.14 -5.67
C TYR A 70 -15.68 30.18 -6.80
N LYS A 71 -16.25 31.35 -6.52
CA LYS A 71 -16.20 32.48 -7.46
C LYS A 71 -14.82 33.13 -7.50
N ASN A 72 -14.12 33.16 -6.36
CA ASN A 72 -12.74 33.64 -6.27
C ASN A 72 -11.79 32.43 -6.07
N PRO A 73 -10.82 32.20 -6.97
CA PRO A 73 -9.91 31.06 -6.87
C PRO A 73 -9.08 30.99 -5.59
N LEU A 74 -8.83 32.13 -4.93
CA LEU A 74 -8.11 32.18 -3.65
C LEU A 74 -8.88 31.48 -2.52
N ASP A 75 -10.21 31.51 -2.59
CA ASP A 75 -11.07 30.91 -1.57
C ASP A 75 -10.84 29.39 -1.47
N ALA A 76 -10.32 28.73 -2.52
CA ALA A 76 -9.96 27.32 -2.49
C ALA A 76 -8.78 27.00 -1.55
N PHE A 77 -7.95 27.99 -1.22
CA PHE A 77 -6.90 27.87 -0.21
C PHE A 77 -7.38 28.37 1.14
N GLU A 78 -8.12 29.47 1.20
CA GLU A 78 -8.52 30.05 2.48
C GLU A 78 -9.67 29.27 3.15
N ASN A 79 -10.49 28.55 2.38
CA ASN A 79 -11.63 27.78 2.87
C ASN A 79 -11.39 26.27 2.71
N GLY A 80 -11.29 25.58 3.84
CA GLY A 80 -11.10 24.13 3.89
C GLY A 80 -9.65 23.68 3.65
N SER A 81 -8.67 24.57 3.81
CA SER A 81 -7.25 24.21 3.83
C SER A 81 -6.57 24.71 5.11
N ASP A 82 -5.36 24.20 5.38
CA ASP A 82 -4.54 24.59 6.52
C ASP A 82 -3.80 25.93 6.28
N TYR A 83 -4.00 26.59 5.13
CA TYR A 83 -3.30 27.81 4.75
C TYR A 83 -4.19 29.06 4.84
N ASN A 84 -3.65 30.11 5.45
CA ASN A 84 -4.35 31.38 5.68
C ASN A 84 -3.42 32.56 5.35
N SER A 85 -3.97 33.57 4.67
CA SER A 85 -3.24 34.79 4.31
C SER A 85 -2.94 35.67 5.52
N GLU A 86 -3.82 35.67 6.54
CA GLU A 86 -3.66 36.44 7.79
C GLU A 86 -2.45 35.95 8.60
N ASP A 87 -2.31 34.63 8.75
CA ASP A 87 -1.20 33.98 9.45
C ASP A 87 0.07 33.82 8.59
N LYS A 88 0.04 34.35 7.35
CA LYS A 88 1.15 34.35 6.38
C LYS A 88 1.65 32.95 6.01
N THR A 89 0.81 31.93 6.19
CA THR A 89 1.04 30.57 5.68
C THR A 89 0.63 30.46 4.21
N LEU A 90 -0.27 31.34 3.74
CA LEU A 90 -0.53 31.61 2.33
C LEU A 90 0.06 32.96 1.92
N VAL A 91 0.89 32.99 0.88
CA VAL A 91 1.44 34.22 0.27
C VAL A 91 1.01 34.28 -1.19
N ILE A 92 0.30 35.35 -1.56
CA ILE A 92 -0.20 35.56 -2.92
C ILE A 92 0.85 36.35 -3.71
N ASN A 93 1.49 35.68 -4.68
CA ASN A 93 2.54 36.27 -5.51
C ASN A 93 1.98 36.94 -6.79
N ALA A 94 0.88 36.40 -7.34
CA ALA A 94 0.14 37.00 -8.45
C ALA A 94 -1.29 36.45 -8.49
N LYS A 95 -2.26 37.24 -8.97
CA LYS A 95 -3.69 36.85 -9.01
C LYS A 95 -4.14 36.25 -10.35
N SER A 96 -3.44 36.48 -11.45
CA SER A 96 -3.82 35.99 -12.79
C SER A 96 -2.60 35.87 -13.71
N PRO A 97 -2.18 34.65 -14.12
CA PRO A 97 -2.59 33.37 -13.53
C PRO A 97 -2.25 33.34 -12.04
N LEU A 98 -2.99 32.58 -11.24
CA LEU A 98 -2.80 32.54 -9.80
C LEU A 98 -1.43 31.92 -9.46
N LYS A 99 -0.66 32.64 -8.63
CA LYS A 99 0.64 32.20 -8.13
C LYS A 99 0.67 32.35 -6.62
N VAL A 100 0.90 31.26 -5.90
CA VAL A 100 0.89 31.23 -4.44
C VAL A 100 2.13 30.54 -3.88
N THR A 101 2.55 30.98 -2.70
CA THR A 101 3.46 30.22 -1.84
C THR A 101 2.69 29.75 -0.63
N LEU A 102 2.75 28.45 -0.36
CA LEU A 102 2.18 27.78 0.79
C LEU A 102 3.34 27.42 1.73
N LYS A 103 3.28 27.85 2.98
CA LYS A 103 4.30 27.51 3.99
C LYS A 103 3.78 26.37 4.85
N GLU A 104 4.47 25.23 4.78
CA GLU A 104 4.14 24.03 5.54
C GLU A 104 5.01 23.95 6.79
N ASP A 105 4.40 23.99 7.97
CA ASP A 105 5.13 23.71 9.20
C ASP A 105 5.43 22.21 9.31
N THR A 106 6.71 21.85 9.25
CA THR A 106 7.18 20.46 9.31
C THR A 106 7.35 19.96 10.74
N GLY A 107 7.16 20.80 11.75
CA GLY A 107 7.54 20.50 13.12
C GLY A 107 9.06 20.40 13.34
N ALA A 108 9.48 20.39 14.60
CA ALA A 108 10.89 20.45 14.98
C ALA A 108 11.66 19.11 14.89
N THR A 109 10.96 17.97 14.75
CA THR A 109 11.51 16.63 15.00
C THR A 109 11.52 15.67 13.81
N LEU A 110 10.98 16.06 12.65
CA LEU A 110 10.90 15.16 11.49
C LEU A 110 12.26 14.93 10.82
N SER A 111 12.50 13.70 10.38
CA SER A 111 13.65 13.38 9.51
C SER A 111 13.47 14.01 8.12
N VAL A 112 14.54 14.11 7.33
CA VAL A 112 14.46 14.67 5.97
C VAL A 112 13.51 13.86 5.08
N ASP A 113 13.49 12.52 5.24
CA ASP A 113 12.61 11.64 4.47
C ASP A 113 11.14 11.79 4.88
N ASP A 114 10.87 12.00 6.17
CA ASP A 114 9.50 12.27 6.64
C ASP A 114 9.00 13.62 6.14
N VAL A 115 9.86 14.65 6.15
CA VAL A 115 9.54 15.97 5.59
C VAL A 115 9.29 15.89 4.09
N LYS A 116 10.06 15.08 3.37
CA LYS A 116 9.81 14.81 1.95
C LYS A 116 8.39 14.27 1.75
N GLN A 117 8.04 13.17 2.42
CA GLN A 117 6.73 12.54 2.27
C GLN A 117 5.57 13.49 2.62
N LEU A 118 5.71 14.23 3.72
CA LEU A 118 4.75 15.25 4.12
C LEU A 118 4.53 16.30 3.02
N LEU A 119 5.60 16.86 2.47
CA LEU A 119 5.50 17.90 1.44
C LEU A 119 4.94 17.36 0.13
N GLU A 120 5.32 16.15 -0.30
CA GLU A 120 4.74 15.52 -1.49
C GLU A 120 3.22 15.36 -1.33
N HIS A 121 2.78 14.83 -0.18
CA HIS A 121 1.37 14.69 0.15
C HIS A 121 0.62 16.03 0.13
N ARG A 122 1.14 17.03 0.84
CA ARG A 122 0.52 18.36 0.96
C ARG A 122 0.45 19.10 -0.37
N PHE A 123 1.50 18.98 -1.20
CA PHE A 123 1.50 19.59 -2.53
C PHE A 123 0.41 18.99 -3.42
N ILE A 124 0.29 17.65 -3.43
CA ILE A 124 -0.75 16.95 -4.18
C ILE A 124 -2.13 17.39 -3.70
N LEU A 125 -2.36 17.40 -2.38
CA LEU A 125 -3.63 17.82 -1.80
C LEU A 125 -3.99 19.26 -2.21
N ALA A 126 -3.06 20.20 -2.10
CA ALA A 126 -3.27 21.60 -2.49
C ALA A 126 -3.64 21.75 -3.97
N VAL A 127 -2.97 21.03 -4.87
CA VAL A 127 -3.28 21.04 -6.32
C VAL A 127 -4.70 20.55 -6.58
N TYR A 128 -5.09 19.43 -5.99
CA TYR A 128 -6.41 18.84 -6.27
C TYR A 128 -7.55 19.55 -5.57
N GLN A 129 -7.34 20.08 -4.37
CA GLN A 129 -8.25 21.00 -3.73
C GLN A 129 -8.50 22.22 -4.63
N PHE A 130 -7.45 22.84 -5.16
CA PHE A 130 -7.59 23.97 -6.07
C PHE A 130 -8.42 23.63 -7.33
N PHE A 131 -8.09 22.55 -8.05
CA PHE A 131 -8.81 22.21 -9.29
C PHE A 131 -10.19 21.58 -9.07
N ALA A 132 -10.45 20.98 -7.91
CA ALA A 132 -11.78 20.52 -7.53
C ALA A 132 -12.73 21.70 -7.33
N TYR A 133 -12.29 22.78 -6.69
CA TYR A 133 -13.19 23.89 -6.32
C TYR A 133 -13.06 25.13 -7.19
N THR A 134 -12.33 25.08 -8.31
CA THR A 134 -12.20 26.21 -9.25
C THR A 134 -12.35 25.75 -10.70
N ASN A 135 -12.61 26.71 -11.60
CA ASN A 135 -12.60 26.51 -13.05
C ASN A 135 -11.33 27.07 -13.72
N GLU A 136 -10.30 27.40 -12.93
CA GLU A 136 -9.05 27.92 -13.46
C GLU A 136 -8.32 26.86 -14.29
N ASN A 137 -7.65 27.31 -15.35
CA ASN A 137 -6.92 26.44 -16.26
C ASN A 137 -5.51 26.11 -15.76
N GLU A 138 -4.92 26.96 -14.92
CA GLU A 138 -3.57 26.78 -14.40
C GLU A 138 -3.36 27.44 -13.03
N ILE A 139 -2.37 26.93 -12.31
CA ILE A 139 -1.86 27.51 -11.06
C ILE A 139 -0.36 27.31 -10.94
N GLU A 140 0.34 28.28 -10.34
CA GLU A 140 1.72 28.11 -9.87
C GLU A 140 1.74 28.02 -8.34
N ILE A 141 2.14 26.86 -7.81
CA ILE A 141 2.25 26.62 -6.37
C ILE A 141 3.73 26.45 -6.01
N THR A 142 4.17 27.15 -4.96
CA THR A 142 5.41 26.88 -4.25
C THR A 142 5.08 26.41 -2.84
N LEU A 143 5.37 25.16 -2.50
CA LEU A 143 5.23 24.63 -1.14
C LEU A 143 6.59 24.69 -0.45
N GLU A 144 6.72 25.60 0.52
CA GLU A 144 7.94 25.88 1.26
C GLU A 144 7.89 25.23 2.65
N PRO A 145 8.82 24.33 3.00
CA PRO A 145 8.92 23.84 4.36
C PRO A 145 9.44 24.93 5.30
N VAL A 146 8.73 25.13 6.39
CA VAL A 146 9.13 25.98 7.50
C VAL A 146 9.13 25.18 8.80
N LYS A 147 9.87 25.67 9.78
CA LYS A 147 9.78 25.25 11.18
C LYS A 147 8.78 26.14 11.91
N GLU A 148 8.39 25.69 13.09
CA GLU A 148 7.57 26.44 14.05
C GLU A 148 7.92 27.94 14.08
N GLY A 149 6.88 28.76 13.91
CA GLY A 149 7.00 30.22 13.82
C GLY A 149 7.54 30.72 12.47
N ASN A 150 7.28 30.01 11.37
CA ASN A 150 7.68 30.40 10.00
C ASN A 150 9.19 30.55 9.79
N LYS A 151 10.01 29.83 10.57
CA LYS A 151 11.47 29.86 10.41
C LYS A 151 11.90 28.99 9.22
N PRO A 152 12.93 29.37 8.46
CA PRO A 152 13.41 28.52 7.37
C PRO A 152 13.83 27.12 7.87
N TYR A 153 13.42 26.07 7.13
CA TYR A 153 13.77 24.69 7.50
C TYR A 153 15.29 24.43 7.54
N GLY A 154 16.04 25.07 6.64
CA GLY A 154 17.50 25.00 6.56
C GLY A 154 18.02 24.14 5.39
N LYS A 155 19.29 23.73 5.44
CA LYS A 155 19.94 22.88 4.42
C LYS A 155 19.54 21.41 4.65
N GLY A 156 18.41 20.97 4.11
CA GLY A 156 17.97 19.57 4.23
C GLY A 156 16.95 19.15 3.19
N TYR A 157 15.97 20.01 2.91
CA TYR A 157 14.96 19.77 1.88
C TYR A 157 14.55 21.10 1.23
N LYS A 158 14.27 21.09 -0.07
CA LYS A 158 13.92 22.30 -0.84
C LYS A 158 12.41 22.39 -1.04
N ALA A 159 11.92 23.61 -1.24
CA ALA A 159 10.54 23.83 -1.64
C ALA A 159 10.17 23.05 -2.91
N ILE A 160 8.95 22.53 -2.96
CA ILE A 160 8.38 21.94 -4.17
C ILE A 160 7.72 23.08 -4.94
N LYS A 161 8.10 23.28 -6.19
CA LYS A 161 7.56 24.35 -7.04
C LYS A 161 7.10 23.79 -8.38
N GLY A 162 5.88 24.14 -8.79
CA GLY A 162 5.34 23.72 -10.07
C GLY A 162 4.32 24.70 -10.62
N LYS A 163 4.30 24.81 -11.96
CA LYS A 163 3.17 25.36 -12.72
C LYS A 163 2.38 24.18 -13.25
N ILE A 164 1.13 24.03 -12.82
CA ILE A 164 0.28 22.88 -13.11
C ILE A 164 -0.94 23.36 -13.87
N THR A 165 -1.29 22.65 -14.95
CA THR A 165 -2.55 22.89 -15.67
C THR A 165 -3.66 21.94 -15.20
N ARG A 166 -4.90 22.38 -15.37
CA ARG A 166 -6.09 21.57 -15.08
C ARG A 166 -6.09 20.25 -15.85
N GLU A 167 -5.66 20.28 -17.10
CA GLU A 167 -5.54 19.09 -17.96
C GLU A 167 -4.52 18.08 -17.40
N GLN A 168 -3.35 18.56 -16.98
CA GLN A 168 -2.31 17.72 -16.37
C GLN A 168 -2.79 17.08 -15.07
N ALA A 169 -3.45 17.87 -14.21
CA ALA A 169 -4.04 17.37 -12.98
C ALA A 169 -5.12 16.32 -13.25
N LEU A 170 -6.03 16.57 -14.21
CA LEU A 170 -7.09 15.62 -14.57
C LEU A 170 -6.51 14.29 -15.10
N LYS A 171 -5.53 14.34 -16.00
CA LYS A 171 -4.91 13.15 -16.56
C LYS A 171 -4.18 12.32 -15.50
N THR A 172 -3.53 13.01 -14.55
CA THR A 172 -2.88 12.38 -13.40
C THR A 172 -3.92 11.72 -12.49
N LEU A 173 -5.01 12.43 -12.16
CA LEU A 173 -6.12 11.89 -11.38
C LEU A 173 -6.65 10.60 -11.99
N GLN A 174 -6.99 10.63 -13.28
CA GLN A 174 -7.54 9.49 -14.01
C GLN A 174 -6.60 8.28 -14.00
N THR A 175 -5.29 8.51 -14.10
CA THR A 175 -4.31 7.42 -14.14
C THR A 175 -4.14 6.74 -12.79
N PHE A 176 -4.14 7.50 -11.70
CA PHE A 176 -3.70 7.04 -10.38
C PHE A 176 -4.84 6.81 -9.37
N SER A 177 -6.11 6.90 -9.79
CA SER A 177 -7.25 6.81 -8.85
C SER A 177 -8.54 6.19 -9.37
N GLY A 178 -8.65 5.90 -10.67
CA GLY A 178 -9.91 5.45 -11.27
C GLY A 178 -11.03 6.50 -11.30
N MET A 179 -10.78 7.74 -10.87
CA MET A 179 -11.69 8.88 -10.98
C MET A 179 -11.73 9.40 -12.42
N LYS A 180 -12.92 9.76 -12.92
CA LYS A 180 -13.11 10.25 -14.30
C LYS A 180 -12.92 11.74 -14.43
N ASP A 181 -13.36 12.49 -13.44
CA ASP A 181 -13.32 13.94 -13.41
C ASP A 181 -13.15 14.46 -11.97
N PHE A 182 -13.12 15.78 -11.80
CA PHE A 182 -12.99 16.40 -10.49
C PHE A 182 -14.29 16.31 -9.65
N ASP A 183 -15.44 15.90 -10.20
CA ASP A 183 -16.62 15.61 -9.37
C ASP A 183 -16.43 14.32 -8.57
N ASP A 184 -15.70 13.34 -9.10
CA ASP A 184 -15.38 12.11 -8.38
C ASP A 184 -14.40 12.35 -7.20
N TYR A 185 -13.75 13.52 -7.16
CA TYR A 185 -12.86 13.93 -6.08
C TYR A 185 -13.60 14.27 -4.78
N VAL A 186 -14.89 14.63 -4.86
CA VAL A 186 -15.70 15.03 -3.69
C VAL A 186 -16.78 13.99 -3.37
N SER A 187 -17.24 13.99 -2.13
CA SER A 187 -18.28 13.07 -1.67
C SER A 187 -19.69 13.64 -1.91
N PHE A 188 -20.59 12.77 -2.34
CA PHE A 188 -22.04 13.02 -2.43
C PHE A 188 -22.84 12.03 -1.58
N ASP A 189 -22.18 11.35 -0.64
CA ASP A 189 -22.82 10.42 0.28
C ASP A 189 -23.69 11.19 1.28
N LYS A 190 -25.01 11.05 1.13
CA LYS A 190 -26.02 11.74 1.93
C LYS A 190 -26.18 11.14 3.33
N ASP A 191 -25.72 9.91 3.53
CA ASP A 191 -25.93 9.16 4.77
C ASP A 191 -24.74 9.30 5.74
N SER A 192 -23.71 10.06 5.37
CA SER A 192 -22.51 10.27 6.19
C SER A 192 -22.59 11.59 6.99
N GLU A 193 -22.56 11.48 8.32
CA GLU A 193 -22.74 12.61 9.27
C GLU A 193 -21.61 13.67 9.24
N TRP A 194 -20.45 13.33 8.70
CA TRP A 194 -19.26 14.21 8.66
C TRP A 194 -18.91 14.72 7.26
N VAL A 195 -19.77 14.44 6.28
CA VAL A 195 -19.58 14.85 4.90
C VAL A 195 -20.32 16.14 4.63
N ILE A 196 -19.63 17.11 4.01
CA ILE A 196 -20.24 18.26 3.36
C ILE A 196 -20.39 17.91 1.88
N LEU A 197 -21.64 17.82 1.41
CA LEU A 197 -21.95 17.35 0.07
C LEU A 197 -21.31 18.23 -1.01
N GLY A 198 -20.62 17.60 -1.95
CA GLY A 198 -19.93 18.30 -3.04
C GLY A 198 -18.71 19.10 -2.61
N PHE A 199 -18.27 18.95 -1.35
CA PHE A 199 -17.13 19.65 -0.79
C PHE A 199 -16.13 18.68 -0.15
N THR A 200 -16.51 17.84 0.81
CA THR A 200 -15.57 16.94 1.48
C THR A 200 -14.93 15.94 0.50
N PRO A 201 -13.60 15.67 0.57
CA PRO A 201 -12.96 14.69 -0.31
C PRO A 201 -13.62 13.30 -0.25
N SER A 202 -13.77 12.66 -1.41
CA SER A 202 -14.32 11.31 -1.51
C SER A 202 -13.35 10.26 -0.94
N ARG A 203 -13.83 9.05 -0.66
CA ARG A 203 -12.96 7.93 -0.27
C ARG A 203 -11.89 7.62 -1.33
N LYS A 204 -12.21 7.81 -2.61
CA LYS A 204 -11.23 7.65 -3.70
C LYS A 204 -10.16 8.74 -3.64
N ALA A 205 -10.57 10.00 -3.41
CA ALA A 205 -9.63 11.11 -3.22
C ALA A 205 -8.70 10.89 -2.04
N GLN A 206 -9.21 10.44 -0.89
CA GLN A 206 -8.40 10.12 0.29
C GLN A 206 -7.35 9.05 -0.01
N LYS A 207 -7.75 7.93 -0.64
CA LYS A 207 -6.81 6.86 -1.04
C LYS A 207 -5.75 7.36 -2.05
N PHE A 208 -6.17 8.21 -2.97
CA PHE A 208 -5.30 8.77 -4.00
C PHE A 208 -4.23 9.68 -3.42
N THR A 209 -4.57 10.58 -2.49
CA THR A 209 -3.61 11.49 -1.86
C THR A 209 -2.72 10.79 -0.84
N SER A 210 -3.17 9.68 -0.23
CA SER A 210 -2.39 8.85 0.71
C SER A 210 -1.71 7.64 0.04
N SER A 211 -1.54 7.66 -1.28
CA SER A 211 -1.05 6.50 -2.04
C SER A 211 0.47 6.30 -1.92
N ASP A 212 0.92 5.04 -1.98
CA ASP A 212 2.35 4.70 -2.16
C ASP A 212 2.96 5.26 -3.47
N TYR A 213 2.12 5.79 -4.37
CA TYR A 213 2.52 6.39 -5.65
C TYR A 213 2.71 7.92 -5.59
N GLN A 214 2.78 8.53 -4.40
CA GLN A 214 2.93 9.99 -4.23
C GLN A 214 4.04 10.59 -5.09
N SER A 215 5.23 9.98 -5.12
CA SER A 215 6.34 10.50 -5.92
C SER A 215 6.06 10.45 -7.44
N GLN A 216 5.39 9.40 -7.93
CA GLN A 216 4.97 9.32 -9.35
C GLN A 216 3.87 10.33 -9.66
N ILE A 217 2.90 10.51 -8.76
CA ILE A 217 1.82 11.50 -8.89
C ILE A 217 2.43 12.90 -8.95
N LEU A 218 3.33 13.23 -8.03
CA LEU A 218 4.01 14.53 -8.02
C LEU A 218 4.81 14.76 -9.31
N ASN A 219 5.59 13.77 -9.76
CA ASN A 219 6.34 13.88 -11.01
C ASN A 219 5.40 14.13 -12.21
N SER A 220 4.26 13.44 -12.25
CA SER A 220 3.24 13.64 -13.28
C SER A 220 2.65 15.06 -13.25
N LEU A 221 2.36 15.59 -12.06
CA LEU A 221 1.88 16.97 -11.91
C LEU A 221 2.93 18.01 -12.34
N LEU A 222 4.20 17.81 -11.97
CA LEU A 222 5.27 18.79 -12.23
C LEU A 222 5.78 18.76 -13.68
N THR A 223 5.71 17.60 -14.35
CA THR A 223 6.33 17.40 -15.67
C THR A 223 5.33 17.12 -16.78
N GLY A 224 4.09 16.77 -16.45
CA GLY A 224 3.08 16.27 -17.39
C GLY A 224 3.36 14.85 -17.93
N LYS A 225 4.43 14.19 -17.47
CA LYS A 225 4.79 12.82 -17.89
C LYS A 225 4.21 11.80 -16.93
N ILE A 226 3.47 10.85 -17.48
CA ILE A 226 2.81 9.79 -16.71
C ILE A 226 3.67 8.53 -16.72
N ASP A 227 4.26 8.21 -15.57
CA ASP A 227 4.91 6.95 -15.32
C ASP A 227 3.89 6.00 -14.67
N THR A 228 3.20 5.21 -15.49
CA THR A 228 2.19 4.26 -15.02
C THR A 228 2.81 3.28 -14.01
N PRO A 229 2.25 3.15 -12.80
CA PRO A 229 2.78 2.23 -11.82
C PRO A 229 2.48 0.79 -12.21
N TYR A 230 3.38 -0.10 -11.84
CA TYR A 230 3.25 -1.52 -12.10
C TYR A 230 3.38 -2.29 -10.80
N GLU A 231 2.58 -3.34 -10.67
CA GLU A 231 2.68 -4.33 -9.62
C GLU A 231 3.25 -5.64 -10.17
N ILE A 232 3.88 -6.41 -9.28
CA ILE A 232 4.33 -7.76 -9.59
C ILE A 232 3.28 -8.72 -9.04
N VAL A 233 2.59 -9.41 -9.95
CA VAL A 233 1.55 -10.39 -9.60
C VAL A 233 2.13 -11.80 -9.71
N LYS A 234 1.83 -12.64 -8.72
CA LYS A 234 2.13 -14.07 -8.76
C LYS A 234 1.05 -14.79 -9.57
N LEU A 235 1.45 -15.44 -10.64
CA LEU A 235 0.59 -16.29 -11.47
C LEU A 235 0.66 -17.75 -11.00
N PRO A 236 -0.36 -18.57 -11.32
CA PRO A 236 -0.31 -20.00 -11.08
C PRO A 236 0.89 -20.67 -11.77
N ILE A 237 1.49 -21.61 -11.05
CA ILE A 237 2.51 -22.53 -11.52
C ILE A 237 1.80 -23.86 -11.81
N ASP A 238 1.99 -24.38 -13.01
CA ASP A 238 1.40 -25.65 -13.44
C ASP A 238 2.20 -26.82 -12.87
N VAL A 239 1.99 -27.11 -11.58
CA VAL A 239 2.61 -28.23 -10.87
C VAL A 239 1.71 -28.76 -9.76
N ASP A 240 1.67 -30.08 -9.62
CA ASP A 240 1.08 -30.76 -8.46
C ASP A 240 2.14 -30.93 -7.37
N PHE A 241 1.95 -30.25 -6.22
CA PHE A 241 2.87 -30.34 -5.10
C PHE A 241 3.01 -31.77 -4.56
N THR A 242 1.99 -32.62 -4.72
CA THR A 242 2.03 -34.03 -4.32
C THR A 242 3.19 -34.77 -4.97
N ASN A 243 3.50 -34.47 -6.24
CA ASN A 243 4.63 -35.08 -6.94
C ASN A 243 5.99 -34.73 -6.30
N ILE A 244 6.14 -33.48 -5.85
CA ILE A 244 7.33 -33.02 -5.12
C ILE A 244 7.41 -33.75 -3.77
N GLN A 245 6.30 -33.83 -3.04
CA GLN A 245 6.25 -34.51 -1.74
C GLN A 245 6.59 -36.00 -1.86
N VAL A 246 6.05 -36.71 -2.87
CA VAL A 246 6.35 -38.13 -3.10
C VAL A 246 7.84 -38.34 -3.39
N LYS A 247 8.47 -37.44 -4.15
CA LYS A 247 9.91 -37.51 -4.44
C LYS A 247 10.76 -37.27 -3.19
N LEU A 248 10.38 -36.30 -2.36
CA LEU A 248 11.03 -36.04 -1.08
C LEU A 248 10.92 -37.23 -0.12
N LYS A 249 9.72 -37.81 0.00
CA LYS A 249 9.48 -38.99 0.85
C LYS A 249 10.34 -40.18 0.44
N LYS A 250 10.47 -40.43 -0.87
CA LYS A 250 11.34 -41.49 -1.39
C LYS A 250 12.83 -41.19 -1.18
N ALA A 251 13.25 -39.95 -1.34
CA ALA A 251 14.67 -39.59 -1.26
C ALA A 251 15.22 -39.58 0.17
N PHE A 252 14.38 -39.27 1.16
CA PHE A 252 14.81 -39.10 2.55
C PHE A 252 14.13 -40.07 3.53
N ASP A 253 13.44 -41.10 3.02
CA ASP A 253 12.62 -42.04 3.81
C ASP A 253 11.74 -41.33 4.87
N LEU A 254 11.01 -40.31 4.41
CA LEU A 254 10.19 -39.47 5.29
C LEU A 254 8.84 -40.12 5.62
N SER A 255 8.77 -41.45 5.65
CA SER A 255 7.56 -42.23 5.89
C SER A 255 6.86 -41.89 7.22
N LEU A 256 7.57 -41.18 8.12
CA LEU A 256 7.10 -40.73 9.43
C LEU A 256 6.78 -39.22 9.54
N PHE A 257 7.01 -38.41 8.50
CA PHE A 257 6.82 -36.95 8.59
C PHE A 257 5.42 -36.52 8.12
N GLN A 258 4.80 -35.65 8.91
CA GLN A 258 3.47 -35.12 8.62
C GLN A 258 3.54 -34.10 7.48
N ASN A 259 2.64 -34.25 6.52
CA ASN A 259 2.36 -33.19 5.55
C ASN A 259 1.57 -32.12 6.29
N ASP A 260 2.22 -31.03 6.65
CA ASP A 260 1.56 -29.95 7.37
C ASP A 260 0.96 -28.96 6.36
N SER A 261 -0.28 -28.58 6.61
CA SER A 261 -0.92 -27.44 5.94
C SER A 261 -1.29 -26.38 6.97
N ARG A 262 -1.06 -25.11 6.66
CA ARG A 262 -1.52 -23.98 7.47
C ARG A 262 -2.14 -22.90 6.60
N THR A 263 -3.14 -22.21 7.13
CA THR A 263 -3.68 -21.00 6.52
C THR A 263 -2.79 -19.82 6.92
N LEU A 264 -2.35 -19.04 5.94
CA LEU A 264 -1.60 -17.81 6.10
C LEU A 264 -2.53 -16.64 6.45
N THR A 265 -1.96 -15.55 6.95
CA THR A 265 -2.74 -14.37 7.38
C THR A 265 -3.52 -13.70 6.25
N ASN A 266 -3.09 -13.88 5.01
CA ASN A 266 -3.77 -13.41 3.81
C ASN A 266 -4.84 -14.39 3.27
N GLY A 267 -5.09 -15.51 3.96
CA GLY A 267 -6.06 -16.53 3.57
C GLY A 267 -5.49 -17.65 2.69
N ASP A 268 -4.28 -17.50 2.15
CA ASP A 268 -3.60 -18.52 1.33
C ASP A 268 -3.30 -19.78 2.16
N LYS A 269 -3.12 -20.93 1.52
CA LYS A 269 -2.70 -22.17 2.17
C LYS A 269 -1.24 -22.47 1.89
N GLU A 270 -0.45 -22.69 2.93
CA GLU A 270 0.90 -23.24 2.82
C GLU A 270 0.86 -24.75 3.06
N TYR A 271 1.41 -25.51 2.13
CA TYR A 271 1.70 -26.94 2.29
C TYR A 271 3.19 -27.12 2.49
N SER A 272 3.60 -28.03 3.37
CA SER A 272 5.02 -28.24 3.59
C SER A 272 5.43 -29.67 3.89
N THR A 273 6.70 -29.94 3.59
CA THR A 273 7.39 -31.19 3.88
C THR A 273 8.72 -30.84 4.54
N VAL A 274 8.82 -31.15 5.82
CA VAL A 274 10.02 -30.94 6.64
C VAL A 274 10.94 -32.14 6.46
N ILE A 275 12.21 -31.88 6.13
CA ILE A 275 13.25 -32.90 5.98
C ILE A 275 14.12 -32.94 7.24
N SER A 276 14.37 -31.77 7.84
CA SER A 276 15.07 -31.60 9.12
C SER A 276 14.75 -30.22 9.70
N ASP A 277 15.27 -29.93 10.90
CA ASP A 277 15.16 -28.61 11.54
C ASP A 277 15.67 -27.45 10.67
N PHE A 278 16.54 -27.75 9.71
CA PHE A 278 17.18 -26.75 8.86
C PHE A 278 16.63 -26.73 7.43
N VAL A 279 15.95 -27.80 6.98
CA VAL A 279 15.56 -27.98 5.58
C VAL A 279 14.07 -28.30 5.46
N LYS A 280 13.34 -27.43 4.75
CA LYS A 280 11.90 -27.53 4.53
C LYS A 280 11.57 -27.15 3.09
N VAL A 281 10.76 -27.96 2.41
CA VAL A 281 10.16 -27.60 1.12
C VAL A 281 8.71 -27.24 1.37
N TYR A 282 8.24 -26.14 0.77
CA TYR A 282 6.86 -25.70 0.93
C TYR A 282 6.31 -25.09 -0.36
N ALA A 283 4.99 -25.09 -0.49
CA ALA A 283 4.26 -24.45 -1.57
C ALA A 283 3.13 -23.61 -1.02
N ILE A 284 2.79 -22.52 -1.73
CA ILE A 284 1.68 -21.62 -1.40
C ILE A 284 0.60 -21.78 -2.45
N GLU A 285 -0.61 -22.09 -2.00
CA GLU A 285 -1.84 -22.13 -2.77
C GLU A 285 -2.67 -20.87 -2.49
N LYS A 286 -3.06 -20.14 -3.55
CA LYS A 286 -3.88 -18.93 -3.45
C LYS A 286 -5.37 -19.22 -3.56
N ASP A 287 -5.75 -20.16 -4.42
CA ASP A 287 -7.12 -20.63 -4.64
C ASP A 287 -7.11 -22.16 -4.82
N LYS A 288 -8.24 -22.85 -4.66
CA LYS A 288 -8.32 -24.32 -4.78
C LYS A 288 -7.57 -24.82 -6.03
N ASN A 289 -6.47 -25.55 -5.82
CA ASN A 289 -5.61 -26.15 -6.84
C ASN A 289 -4.69 -25.21 -7.64
N HIS A 290 -4.50 -23.94 -7.23
CA HIS A 290 -3.56 -23.03 -7.88
C HIS A 290 -2.39 -22.70 -6.97
N LEU A 291 -1.27 -23.40 -7.17
CA LEU A 291 0.00 -23.04 -6.54
C LEU A 291 0.56 -21.79 -7.19
N VAL A 292 0.97 -20.82 -6.38
CA VAL A 292 1.58 -19.56 -6.85
C VAL A 292 3.07 -19.49 -6.51
N GLN A 293 3.56 -20.39 -5.66
CA GLN A 293 4.94 -20.45 -5.24
C GLN A 293 5.32 -21.86 -4.80
N VAL A 294 6.53 -22.29 -5.17
CA VAL A 294 7.25 -23.40 -4.53
C VAL A 294 8.54 -22.85 -3.96
N ALA A 295 8.93 -23.28 -2.76
CA ALA A 295 10.10 -22.75 -2.08
C ALA A 295 10.82 -23.80 -1.23
N VAL A 296 12.10 -23.53 -1.00
CA VAL A 296 12.97 -24.32 -0.13
C VAL A 296 13.60 -23.39 0.89
N GLN A 297 13.37 -23.67 2.16
CA GLN A 297 14.17 -23.16 3.26
C GLN A 297 15.29 -24.15 3.53
N PHE A 298 16.53 -23.67 3.64
CA PHE A 298 17.69 -24.51 3.96
C PHE A 298 18.78 -23.72 4.66
N ALA A 299 19.71 -24.39 5.34
CA ALA A 299 20.86 -23.72 5.95
C ALA A 299 22.06 -23.71 4.99
N PHE A 300 22.61 -22.53 4.73
CA PHE A 300 23.78 -22.31 3.88
C PHE A 300 25.07 -22.44 4.70
N VAL A 301 25.36 -23.67 5.13
CA VAL A 301 26.47 -23.99 6.05
C VAL A 301 27.36 -25.10 5.52
N ASN A 302 28.57 -25.22 6.05
CA ASN A 302 29.51 -26.27 5.69
C ASN A 302 29.36 -27.51 6.60
N ASN A 303 28.19 -28.16 6.55
CA ASN A 303 27.92 -29.43 7.23
C ASN A 303 27.42 -30.43 6.18
N ALA A 304 28.07 -31.59 6.09
CA ALA A 304 27.84 -32.55 5.01
C ALA A 304 26.38 -33.06 4.93
N ASP A 305 25.77 -33.37 6.08
CA ASP A 305 24.39 -33.87 6.15
C ASP A 305 23.40 -32.78 5.74
N ILE A 306 23.59 -31.56 6.23
CA ILE A 306 22.75 -30.41 5.88
C ILE A 306 22.90 -30.08 4.38
N VAL A 307 24.12 -30.15 3.83
CA VAL A 307 24.38 -29.92 2.40
C VAL A 307 23.68 -30.97 1.55
N MET A 308 23.74 -32.25 1.93
CA MET A 308 23.04 -33.32 1.22
C MET A 308 21.53 -33.11 1.25
N GLN A 309 20.96 -32.83 2.42
CA GLN A 309 19.52 -32.57 2.57
C GLN A 309 19.08 -31.34 1.77
N SER A 310 19.83 -30.24 1.85
CA SER A 310 19.56 -29.01 1.11
C SER A 310 19.58 -29.26 -0.40
N THR A 311 20.58 -30.01 -0.87
CA THR A 311 20.73 -30.34 -2.30
C THR A 311 19.56 -31.18 -2.79
N GLY A 312 19.14 -32.20 -2.04
CA GLY A 312 17.98 -33.02 -2.41
C GLY A 312 16.66 -32.25 -2.34
N ALA A 313 16.49 -31.35 -1.36
CA ALA A 313 15.34 -30.46 -1.26
C ALA A 313 15.24 -29.50 -2.45
N ILE A 314 16.36 -28.88 -2.83
CA ILE A 314 16.47 -28.01 -4.00
C ILE A 314 16.13 -28.80 -5.26
N ALA A 315 16.73 -29.98 -5.45
CA ALA A 315 16.49 -30.82 -6.63
C ALA A 315 15.00 -31.22 -6.74
N ALA A 316 14.35 -31.58 -5.63
CA ALA A 316 12.93 -31.89 -5.63
C ALA A 316 12.06 -30.67 -5.94
N ALA A 317 12.39 -29.49 -5.41
CA ALA A 317 11.67 -28.26 -5.72
C ALA A 317 11.78 -27.86 -7.21
N MET A 318 12.89 -28.20 -7.88
CA MET A 318 13.05 -27.93 -9.32
C MET A 318 12.04 -28.70 -10.20
N LEU A 319 11.36 -29.72 -9.67
CA LEU A 319 10.23 -30.36 -10.36
C LEU A 319 9.05 -29.40 -10.59
N ALA A 320 9.01 -28.25 -9.92
CA ALA A 320 8.10 -27.16 -10.22
C ALA A 320 8.46 -26.35 -11.48
N THR A 321 9.56 -26.69 -12.14
CA THR A 321 10.02 -26.01 -13.36
C THR A 321 9.88 -26.92 -14.58
N PRO A 322 9.69 -26.37 -15.80
CA PRO A 322 9.56 -27.18 -17.02
C PRO A 322 10.79 -28.07 -17.31
N ASP A 323 11.99 -27.60 -16.99
CA ASP A 323 13.24 -28.37 -17.10
C ASP A 323 13.97 -28.38 -15.74
N PRO A 324 13.69 -29.38 -14.89
CA PRO A 324 14.27 -29.46 -13.55
C PRO A 324 15.79 -29.55 -13.54
N ASN A 325 16.39 -30.21 -14.53
CA ASN A 325 17.83 -30.42 -14.61
C ASN A 325 18.55 -29.11 -14.95
N LYS A 326 18.02 -28.36 -15.91
CA LYS A 326 18.52 -27.03 -16.26
C LYS A 326 18.36 -26.06 -15.09
N SER A 327 17.18 -26.01 -14.48
CA SER A 327 16.92 -25.14 -13.32
C SER A 327 17.83 -25.46 -12.15
N PHE A 328 18.08 -26.75 -11.86
CA PHE A 328 19.00 -27.18 -10.81
C PHE A 328 20.43 -26.65 -11.05
N LYS A 329 20.97 -26.80 -12.26
CA LYS A 329 22.28 -26.27 -12.63
C LYS A 329 22.36 -24.75 -12.44
N ILE A 330 21.30 -24.03 -12.81
CA ILE A 330 21.21 -22.58 -12.62
C ILE A 330 21.23 -22.23 -11.13
N VAL A 331 20.46 -22.93 -10.30
CA VAL A 331 20.46 -22.70 -8.84
C VAL A 331 21.83 -22.98 -8.22
N THR A 332 22.53 -24.04 -8.64
CA THR A 332 23.91 -24.28 -8.17
C THR A 332 24.82 -23.09 -8.49
N SER A 333 24.73 -22.53 -9.69
CA SER A 333 25.48 -21.31 -10.05
C SER A 333 25.07 -20.08 -9.21
N MET A 334 23.78 -19.96 -8.85
CA MET A 334 23.30 -18.90 -7.96
C MET A 334 23.87 -19.06 -6.54
N MET A 335 23.95 -20.30 -6.03
CA MET A 335 24.56 -20.58 -4.73
C MET A 335 26.05 -20.19 -4.69
N GLU A 336 26.80 -20.49 -5.75
CA GLU A 336 28.19 -20.06 -5.88
C GLU A 336 28.33 -18.53 -5.90
N ALA A 337 27.47 -17.84 -6.65
CA ALA A 337 27.45 -16.39 -6.73
C ALA A 337 27.10 -15.74 -5.38
N ALA A 338 26.08 -16.27 -4.69
CA ALA A 338 25.71 -15.85 -3.35
C ALA A 338 26.85 -16.06 -2.35
N SER A 339 27.55 -17.21 -2.39
CA SER A 339 28.73 -17.49 -1.58
C SER A 339 29.85 -16.46 -1.80
N LYS A 340 30.15 -16.12 -3.06
CA LYS A 340 31.12 -15.07 -3.40
C LYS A 340 30.68 -13.70 -2.87
N LYS A 341 29.39 -13.35 -2.98
CA LYS A 341 28.83 -12.09 -2.46
C LYS A 341 28.95 -11.99 -0.93
N MET A 342 28.70 -13.08 -0.21
CA MET A 342 28.84 -13.12 1.25
C MET A 342 30.30 -12.96 1.69
N LYS A 343 31.25 -13.61 1.01
CA LYS A 343 32.68 -13.48 1.34
C LYS A 343 33.23 -12.07 1.12
N LYS A 344 32.70 -11.33 0.14
CA LYS A 344 33.20 -9.99 -0.24
C LYS A 344 32.70 -8.85 0.65
N SER A 345 31.67 -9.05 1.46
CA SER A 345 31.03 -7.96 2.21
C SER A 345 30.77 -8.39 3.64
N LYS A 346 31.59 -7.91 4.58
CA LYS A 346 31.52 -8.27 6.02
C LYS A 346 30.21 -7.82 6.70
N ASN A 347 29.45 -6.90 6.10
CA ASN A 347 28.25 -6.27 6.70
C ASN A 347 27.03 -6.29 5.75
N LYS A 348 26.70 -7.43 5.13
CA LYS A 348 25.43 -7.56 4.40
C LYS A 348 24.42 -8.37 5.19
N ASP A 349 23.24 -7.78 5.42
CA ASP A 349 22.10 -8.46 6.05
C ASP A 349 21.55 -9.61 5.19
N LYS A 350 21.78 -9.54 3.86
CA LYS A 350 21.43 -10.60 2.92
C LYS A 350 22.29 -10.61 1.65
N ALA A 351 22.45 -11.78 1.04
CA ALA A 351 22.92 -11.96 -0.33
C ALA A 351 21.78 -12.48 -1.20
N GLU A 352 21.51 -11.81 -2.32
CA GLU A 352 20.37 -12.12 -3.19
C GLU A 352 20.84 -12.39 -4.64
N GLU A 353 20.28 -13.43 -5.25
CA GLU A 353 20.40 -13.78 -6.66
C GLU A 353 19.00 -14.02 -7.24
N VAL A 354 18.74 -13.46 -8.42
CA VAL A 354 17.48 -13.66 -9.15
C VAL A 354 17.81 -14.08 -10.58
N ARG A 355 17.12 -15.10 -11.09
CA ARG A 355 17.25 -15.59 -12.48
C ARG A 355 15.87 -15.92 -13.04
N LEU A 356 15.66 -15.61 -14.32
CA LEU A 356 14.47 -16.04 -15.07
C LEU A 356 14.81 -17.31 -15.85
N VAL A 357 14.03 -18.37 -15.65
CA VAL A 357 14.22 -19.68 -16.28
C VAL A 357 12.87 -20.16 -16.77
N ASP A 358 12.71 -20.27 -18.09
CA ASP A 358 11.50 -20.81 -18.73
C ASP A 358 10.19 -20.13 -18.25
N GLY A 359 10.25 -18.80 -18.07
CA GLY A 359 9.13 -17.98 -17.60
C GLY A 359 8.91 -17.99 -16.09
N LEU A 360 9.73 -18.72 -15.32
CA LEU A 360 9.71 -18.75 -13.86
C LEU A 360 10.87 -17.94 -13.28
N THR A 361 10.59 -17.16 -12.25
CA THR A 361 11.59 -16.45 -11.46
C THR A 361 12.10 -17.36 -10.36
N LEU A 362 13.40 -17.64 -10.40
CA LEU A 362 14.14 -18.29 -9.32
C LEU A 362 14.83 -17.21 -8.49
N LYS A 363 14.49 -17.11 -7.22
CA LYS A 363 15.12 -16.16 -6.29
C LYS A 363 15.76 -16.88 -5.12
N LEU A 364 17.08 -16.73 -4.99
CA LEU A 364 17.85 -17.21 -3.84
C LEU A 364 18.19 -16.03 -2.94
N THR A 365 17.81 -16.12 -1.68
CA THR A 365 18.18 -15.16 -0.63
C THR A 365 18.89 -15.91 0.49
N VAL A 366 20.08 -15.45 0.87
CA VAL A 366 20.85 -16.01 1.99
C VAL A 366 21.03 -14.94 3.04
N HIS A 367 20.79 -15.28 4.31
CA HIS A 367 20.88 -14.38 5.46
C HIS A 367 22.04 -14.80 6.37
N PRO A 368 23.25 -14.22 6.19
CA PRO A 368 24.41 -14.56 7.01
C PRO A 368 24.17 -14.34 8.50
N ASN A 369 23.48 -13.24 8.84
CA ASN A 369 23.21 -12.83 10.22
C ASN A 369 22.19 -13.74 10.94
N LEU A 370 21.45 -14.57 10.19
CA LEU A 370 20.48 -15.54 10.71
C LEU A 370 21.05 -16.96 10.69
N GLY A 371 22.34 -17.12 11.00
CA GLY A 371 23.01 -18.43 10.97
C GLY A 371 23.14 -19.04 9.57
N GLY A 372 23.06 -18.22 8.52
CA GLY A 372 23.15 -18.67 7.13
C GLY A 372 21.85 -19.26 6.58
N ILE A 373 20.69 -19.03 7.20
CA ILE A 373 19.40 -19.46 6.63
C ILE A 373 19.23 -18.88 5.22
N ALA A 374 18.80 -19.73 4.30
CA ALA A 374 18.58 -19.42 2.91
C ALA A 374 17.17 -19.83 2.47
N PHE A 375 16.64 -19.05 1.52
CA PHE A 375 15.36 -19.28 0.88
C PHE A 375 15.57 -19.28 -0.63
N LEU A 376 15.16 -20.37 -1.28
CA LEU A 376 15.01 -20.43 -2.72
C LEU A 376 13.51 -20.41 -3.04
N THR A 377 13.03 -19.43 -3.80
CA THR A 377 11.65 -19.38 -4.27
C THR A 377 11.58 -19.56 -5.78
N ILE A 378 10.50 -20.18 -6.23
CA ILE A 378 10.13 -20.45 -7.62
C ILE A 378 8.75 -19.86 -7.80
N GLU A 379 8.66 -18.83 -8.63
CA GLU A 379 7.44 -18.05 -8.81
C GLU A 379 7.24 -17.71 -10.29
N LYS A 380 6.01 -17.80 -10.79
CA LYS A 380 5.68 -17.20 -12.08
C LYS A 380 5.26 -15.75 -11.82
N LEU A 381 6.11 -14.80 -12.16
CA LEU A 381 5.89 -13.38 -11.89
C LEU A 381 5.53 -12.64 -13.17
N GLU A 382 4.47 -11.84 -13.11
CA GLU A 382 4.08 -10.96 -14.20
C GLU A 382 4.01 -9.51 -13.71
N LYS A 383 4.61 -8.62 -14.49
CA LYS A 383 4.52 -7.19 -14.25
C LYS A 383 3.25 -6.68 -14.93
N ARG A 384 2.26 -6.23 -14.15
CA ARG A 384 1.00 -5.68 -14.66
C ARG A 384 0.84 -4.23 -14.26
N PRO A 385 0.25 -3.36 -15.10
CA PRO A 385 -0.15 -2.04 -14.67
C PRO A 385 -1.07 -2.15 -13.45
N VAL A 386 -0.86 -1.28 -12.47
CA VAL A 386 -1.75 -1.19 -11.31
C VAL A 386 -3.12 -0.72 -11.78
N ILE A 387 -4.17 -1.43 -11.37
CA ILE A 387 -5.55 -1.04 -11.65
C ILE A 387 -6.05 -0.28 -10.41
N PHE A 388 -6.41 0.98 -10.60
CA PHE A 388 -6.99 1.82 -9.55
C PHE A 388 -8.52 1.71 -9.62
N GLU A 389 -9.15 1.33 -8.49
CA GLU A 389 -10.60 1.11 -8.36
C GLU A 389 -11.38 2.31 -7.80
#